data_AF-A0A975IHJ1-F1
#
_entry.id   AF-A0A975IHJ1-F1
#
_cell.length_a   1.000
_cell.length_b   1.000
_cell.length_c   1.000
_cell.angle_alpha   90.00
_cell.angle_beta   90.00
_cell.angle_gamma   90.00
#
_symmetry.space_group_name_H-M   'P 1'
#
loop_
_entity.id
_entity.type
_entity.pdbx_description
1 polymer ?
#
loop_
_entity_poly.entity_id
_entity_poly.type
_entity_poly.pdbx_seq_one_letter_code
_entity_poly.pdbx_strand_id
1 'polypeptide(L)' 'MKSNRAGAVTWLLPVRPEVSPLISTSANLNGQEPARSVTEILQQFDQQLGVVLDAPLGGQLQPTQIRDGRTGQIIRPS' A
#
# COMPACT_ATOMS: atom_id res chain seq x y z
N MET A 1 37.72 32.19 -14.76
CA MET A 1 36.67 31.52 -13.96
C MET A 1 35.54 31.08 -14.88
N LYS A 2 35.42 29.79 -15.21
CA LYS A 2 34.27 29.26 -15.96
C LYS A 2 33.43 28.43 -14.99
N SER A 3 32.23 28.92 -14.66
CA SER A 3 31.26 28.24 -13.82
C SER A 3 30.66 27.09 -14.62
N ASN A 4 31.05 25.86 -14.29
CA ASN A 4 30.43 24.66 -14.82
C ASN A 4 29.30 24.28 -13.86
N ARG A 5 28.07 24.74 -14.11
CA ARG A 5 26.89 24.22 -13.42
C ARG A 5 26.35 23.05 -14.23
N ALA A 6 26.50 21.84 -13.71
CA ALA A 6 25.74 20.70 -14.18
C ALA A 6 24.25 21.00 -13.97
N GLY A 7 23.50 21.21 -15.05
CA GLY A 7 22.05 21.31 -15.00
C GLY A 7 21.45 19.97 -14.59
N ALA A 8 20.43 20.00 -13.73
CA ALA A 8 19.69 18.80 -13.34
C ALA A 8 19.03 18.19 -14.59
N VAL A 9 19.55 17.05 -15.05
CA VAL A 9 18.90 16.24 -16.09
C VAL A 9 17.72 15.55 -15.43
N THR A 10 16.55 16.16 -15.52
CA THR A 10 15.28 15.52 -15.14
C THR A 10 14.91 14.56 -16.27
N TRP A 11 15.19 13.27 -16.08
CA TRP A 11 14.65 12.24 -16.96
C TRP A 11 13.16 12.08 -16.65
N LEU A 12 12.30 12.72 -17.45
CA LEU A 12 10.88 12.41 -17.50
C LEU A 12 10.75 11.06 -18.23
N LEU A 13 10.84 9.96 -17.48
CA LEU A 13 10.40 8.67 -18.00
C LEU A 13 8.88 8.74 -18.21
N PRO A 14 8.36 8.33 -19.39
CA PRO A 14 6.93 8.29 -19.61
C PRO A 14 6.30 7.34 -18.58
N VAL A 15 5.27 7.81 -17.88
CA VAL A 15 4.42 6.97 -17.03
C VAL A 15 3.91 5.83 -17.91
N ARG A 16 4.29 4.58 -17.59
CA ARG A 16 3.82 3.41 -18.33
C ARG A 16 2.34 3.23 -18.00
N PRO A 17 1.42 3.32 -18.97
CA PRO A 17 -0.02 3.22 -18.70
C PRO A 17 -0.42 1.84 -18.13
N GLU A 18 0.41 0.82 -18.37
CA GLU A 18 0.30 -0.54 -17.84
C GLU A 18 0.49 -0.62 -16.30
N VAL A 19 1.10 0.40 -15.68
CA VAL A 19 1.43 0.39 -14.25
C VAL A 19 0.54 1.38 -13.52
N SER A 20 -0.45 0.85 -12.83
CA SER A 20 -1.34 1.63 -11.96
C SER A 20 -0.99 1.42 -10.49
N PRO A 21 -1.17 2.44 -9.64
CA PRO A 21 -1.00 2.27 -8.19
C PRO A 21 -2.02 1.24 -7.67
N LEU A 22 -1.54 0.31 -6.85
CA LEU A 22 -2.42 -0.59 -6.10
C LEU A 22 -2.94 0.15 -4.87
N ILE A 23 -4.24 0.36 -4.80
CA ILE A 23 -4.89 0.83 -3.58
C ILE A 23 -5.20 -0.41 -2.74
N SER A 24 -4.64 -0.46 -1.53
CA SER A 24 -4.80 -1.59 -0.61
C SER A 24 -5.23 -1.09 0.76
N THR A 25 -6.24 -1.74 1.33
CA THR A 25 -6.69 -1.58 2.72
C THR A 25 -6.57 -2.91 3.44
N SER A 26 -6.85 -2.95 4.75
CA SER A 26 -7.07 -4.22 5.43
C SER A 26 -8.20 -5.00 4.76
N ALA A 27 -8.05 -6.31 4.67
CA ALA A 27 -9.02 -7.19 4.02
C ALA A 27 -10.16 -7.52 5.01
N ASN A 28 -11.12 -6.61 5.15
CA ASN A 28 -12.30 -6.81 5.98
C ASN A 28 -13.51 -6.03 5.46
N LEU A 29 -14.71 -6.54 5.78
CA LEU A 29 -15.90 -5.72 5.72
C LEU A 29 -15.84 -4.63 6.80
N ASN A 30 -16.47 -3.49 6.55
CA ASN A 30 -16.46 -2.37 7.49
C ASN A 30 -17.01 -2.81 8.87
N GLY A 31 -16.25 -2.51 9.93
CA GLY A 31 -16.57 -2.90 11.30
C GLY A 31 -16.17 -4.31 11.71
N GLN A 32 -15.58 -5.11 10.81
CA GLN A 32 -15.04 -6.43 11.12
C GLN A 32 -13.51 -6.40 11.26
N GLU A 33 -12.97 -7.39 11.96
CA GLU A 33 -11.52 -7.57 12.07
C GLU A 33 -10.88 -7.93 10.72
N PRO A 34 -9.65 -7.45 10.42
CA PRO A 34 -8.88 -7.86 9.25
C PRO A 34 -8.72 -9.38 9.16
N ALA A 35 -9.12 -9.97 8.03
CA ALA A 35 -8.86 -11.36 7.75
C ALA A 35 -7.35 -11.61 7.56
N ARG A 36 -6.85 -12.69 8.14
CA ARG A 36 -5.44 -13.11 8.14
C ARG A 36 -5.24 -14.52 7.55
N SER A 37 -6.30 -15.11 7.03
CA SER A 37 -6.32 -16.41 6.37
C SER A 37 -7.36 -16.45 5.25
N VAL A 38 -7.19 -17.37 4.29
CA VAL A 38 -8.19 -17.60 3.23
C VAL A 38 -9.55 -17.97 3.82
N THR A 39 -9.58 -18.76 4.90
CA THR A 39 -10.81 -19.14 5.58
C THR A 39 -11.59 -17.92 6.08
N GLU A 40 -10.92 -16.97 6.74
CA GLU A 40 -11.56 -15.74 7.21
C GLU A 40 -12.00 -14.85 6.03
N ILE A 41 -11.21 -14.79 4.96
CA ILE A 41 -11.59 -14.06 3.73
C ILE A 41 -12.91 -14.62 3.17
N LEU A 42 -13.02 -15.94 3.02
CA LEU A 42 -14.22 -16.58 2.50
C LEU A 42 -15.41 -16.43 3.43
N GLN A 43 -15.19 -16.43 4.75
CA GLN A 43 -16.25 -16.17 5.74
C GLN A 43 -16.80 -14.75 5.66
N GLN A 44 -15.93 -13.75 5.44
CA GLN A 44 -16.36 -12.34 5.41
C GLN A 44 -16.91 -11.92 4.05
N PHE A 45 -16.26 -12.32 2.96
CA PHE A 45 -16.54 -11.80 1.62
C PHE A 45 -17.31 -12.78 0.72
N ASP A 46 -17.45 -14.05 1.10
CA ASP A 46 -18.16 -15.08 0.35
C ASP A 46 -17.75 -15.10 -1.14
N GLN A 47 -18.69 -15.04 -2.07
CA GLN A 47 -18.45 -15.06 -3.52
C GLN A 47 -18.23 -13.67 -4.14
N GLN A 48 -17.97 -12.63 -3.34
CA GLN A 48 -17.83 -11.25 -3.84
C GLN A 48 -16.44 -10.94 -4.41
N LEU A 49 -15.48 -11.85 -4.27
CA LEU A 49 -14.09 -11.65 -4.69
C LEU A 49 -13.81 -12.36 -6.03
N GLY A 50 -13.19 -11.65 -6.96
CA GLY A 50 -12.75 -12.25 -8.23
C GLY A 50 -11.54 -13.18 -8.08
N VAL A 51 -10.64 -12.88 -7.14
CA VAL A 51 -9.43 -13.66 -6.85
C VAL A 51 -9.09 -13.55 -5.37
N VAL A 52 -8.64 -14.66 -4.78
CA VAL A 52 -7.98 -14.72 -3.47
C VAL A 52 -6.59 -15.32 -3.67
N LEU A 53 -5.56 -14.64 -3.18
CA LEU A 53 -4.19 -15.12 -3.22
C LEU A 53 -3.82 -15.71 -1.85
N ASP A 54 -3.62 -17.03 -1.80
CA ASP A 54 -3.13 -17.71 -0.60
C ASP A 54 -1.60 -17.66 -0.56
N ALA A 55 -1.07 -16.68 0.17
CA ALA A 55 0.37 -16.48 0.34
C ALA A 55 0.70 -16.09 1.80
N PRO A 56 1.91 -16.40 2.29
CA PRO A 56 2.30 -16.07 3.66
C PRO A 56 2.18 -14.57 3.96
N LEU A 57 1.63 -14.24 5.12
CA LEU A 57 1.59 -12.87 5.62
C LEU A 57 2.91 -12.47 6.28
N GLY A 58 3.22 -11.17 6.23
CA GLY A 58 4.46 -10.60 6.79
C GLY A 58 4.50 -10.47 8.33
N GLY A 59 3.59 -11.10 9.06
CA GLY A 59 3.60 -11.18 10.52
C GLY A 59 3.26 -9.89 11.30
N GLN A 60 2.93 -8.79 10.62
CA GLN A 60 2.48 -7.58 11.31
C GLN A 60 1.09 -7.79 11.93
N LEU A 61 0.99 -7.59 13.24
CA LEU A 61 -0.26 -7.71 13.99
C LEU A 61 -1.13 -6.46 13.89
N GLN A 62 -0.48 -5.31 13.73
CA GLN A 62 -1.09 -4.00 13.65
C GLN A 62 -0.89 -3.38 12.26
N PRO A 63 -1.77 -2.47 11.84
CA PRO A 63 -1.57 -1.71 10.62
C PRO A 63 -0.27 -0.88 10.63
N THR A 64 0.24 -0.57 9.45
CA THR A 64 1.47 0.23 9.32
C THR A 64 1.31 1.64 9.86
N GLN A 65 2.41 2.21 10.35
CA GLN A 65 2.42 3.58 10.84
C GLN A 65 2.13 4.57 9.70
N ILE A 66 1.29 5.58 9.97
CA ILE A 66 1.03 6.70 9.07
C ILE A 66 1.63 7.98 9.67
N ARG A 67 2.43 8.69 8.87
CA ARG A 67 3.06 9.97 9.25
C ARG A 67 2.69 11.06 8.24
N ASP A 68 2.53 12.28 8.74
CA ASP A 68 2.49 13.46 7.89
C ASP A 68 3.86 13.66 7.21
N GLY A 69 3.88 13.68 5.88
CA GLY A 69 5.12 13.76 5.11
C GLY A 69 5.85 15.12 5.19
N ARG A 70 5.19 16.18 5.65
CA ARG A 70 5.77 17.53 5.79
C ARG A 70 6.31 17.76 7.19
N THR A 71 5.58 17.32 8.21
CA THR A 71 5.89 17.61 9.62
C THR A 71 6.52 16.43 10.36
N GLY A 72 6.36 15.21 9.85
CA GLY A 72 6.77 13.98 10.52
C GLY A 72 5.85 13.54 11.65
N GLN A 73 4.76 14.28 11.91
CA GLN A 73 3.78 13.94 12.95
C GLN A 73 3.19 12.55 12.70
N ILE A 74 3.06 11.76 13.78
CA ILE A 74 2.39 10.46 13.72
C ILE A 74 0.88 10.69 13.69
N ILE A 75 0.24 10.30 12.58
CA ILE A 75 -1.23 10.35 12.43
C ILE A 75 -1.83 9.06 12.98
N ARG A 76 -1.16 7.92 12.75
CA ARG A 76 -1.53 6.63 13.30
C ARG A 76 -0.26 5.84 13.68
N PRO A 77 -0.09 5.41 14.93
CA PRO A 77 0.99 4.51 15.31
C PRO A 77 0.74 3.08 14.78
N SER A 78 1.82 2.33 14.61
CA SER A 78 1.77 0.87 14.47
C SER A 78 1.76 0.21 15.85
#